data_AF-A0A7C3DBR8-F1
#
_entry.id   AF-A0A7C3DBR8-F1
#
_cell.length_a   1.000
_cell.length_b   1.000
_cell.length_c   1.000
_cell.angle_alpha   90.00
_cell.angle_beta   90.00
_cell.angle_gamma   90.00
#
_symmetry.space_group_name_H-M   'P 1'
#
loop_
_entity.id
_entity.type
_entity.pdbx_description
1 polymer ?
#
loop_
_entity_poly.entity_id
_entity_poly.type
_entity_poly.pdbx_seq_one_letter_code
_entity_poly.pdbx_strand_id
1 'polypeptide(L)'
;VRLNGEPLAYTPTNWVRIRRLRPDQQLRVEVRSYWDDGTAAPDSASTTFRLLDLLPDELSLSELEPVEATAGWGVVRRNRSSDGGPLQISGKRFAHGLGTHAESDIVFDLGGLFKEFSAVVGVDDETDGGGSVVFEVYGDGKRLWSSGVLKGGDPPREVRVDISGVRKLRLHVGNAGDNIDYDHADWAEARVRR
;
A
#
# COMPACT_ATOMS: atom_id res chain seq x y z
N VAL A 1 -2.25 -26.85 10.06
CA VAL A 1 -2.67 -26.35 8.73
C VAL A 1 -1.70 -26.84 7.67
N ARG A 2 -2.22 -27.33 6.54
CA ARG A 2 -1.43 -27.77 5.38
C ARG A 2 -1.78 -26.93 4.15
N LEU A 3 -0.81 -26.66 3.30
CA LEU A 3 -0.98 -26.00 2.01
C LEU A 3 -0.52 -26.96 0.92
N ASN A 4 -1.43 -27.34 0.01
CA ASN A 4 -1.17 -28.33 -1.04
C ASN A 4 -0.57 -29.65 -0.50
N GLY A 5 -1.00 -30.08 0.69
CA GLY A 5 -0.53 -31.31 1.36
C GLY A 5 0.63 -31.11 2.33
N GLU A 6 1.42 -30.04 2.17
CA GLU A 6 2.62 -29.78 2.99
C GLU A 6 2.26 -29.10 4.32
N PRO A 7 2.83 -29.54 5.47
CA PRO A 7 2.66 -28.85 6.75
C PRO A 7 3.12 -27.39 6.66
N LEU A 8 2.20 -26.47 6.92
CA LEU A 8 2.49 -25.03 6.86
C LEU A 8 2.68 -24.43 8.26
N ALA A 9 1.81 -24.77 9.21
CA ALA A 9 1.86 -24.26 10.58
C ALA A 9 0.98 -25.06 11.55
N TYR A 10 1.26 -24.91 12.84
CA TYR A 10 0.41 -25.30 13.96
C TYR A 10 0.00 -24.02 14.71
N THR A 11 -1.28 -23.89 15.07
CA THR A 11 -1.79 -22.69 15.74
C THR A 11 -2.86 -23.09 16.75
N PRO A 12 -2.73 -22.68 18.03
CA PRO A 12 -3.80 -22.82 19.01
C PRO A 12 -4.87 -21.72 18.87
N THR A 13 -4.58 -20.65 18.10
CA THR A 13 -5.41 -19.43 18.02
C THR A 13 -6.21 -19.33 16.73
N ASN A 14 -6.64 -20.44 16.13
CA ASN A 14 -7.55 -20.51 14.97
C ASN A 14 -7.21 -19.69 13.70
N TRP A 15 -6.06 -19.00 13.65
CA TRP A 15 -5.59 -18.24 12.48
C TRP A 15 -4.13 -18.58 12.15
N VAL A 16 -3.81 -18.51 10.85
CA VAL A 16 -2.45 -18.69 10.32
C VAL A 16 -2.21 -17.68 9.21
N ARG A 17 -1.01 -17.09 9.17
CA ARG A 17 -0.60 -16.21 8.08
C ARG A 17 0.14 -17.00 7.01
N ILE A 18 -0.33 -16.93 5.77
CA ILE A 18 0.31 -17.54 4.61
C ILE A 18 0.94 -16.42 3.77
N ARG A 19 2.15 -16.64 3.24
CA ARG A 19 2.91 -15.65 2.46
C ARG A 19 3.44 -16.26 1.16
N ARG A 20 3.84 -15.40 0.22
CA ARG A 20 4.50 -15.79 -1.05
C ARG A 20 3.66 -16.75 -1.90
N LEU A 21 2.34 -16.54 -1.94
CA LEU A 21 1.42 -17.33 -2.76
C LEU A 21 1.51 -16.89 -4.23
N ARG A 22 1.40 -17.85 -5.15
CA ARG A 22 1.21 -17.55 -6.58
C ARG A 22 -0.27 -17.17 -6.81
N PRO A 23 -0.58 -15.96 -7.28
CA PRO A 23 -1.95 -15.46 -7.23
C PRO A 23 -2.94 -16.15 -8.18
N ASP A 24 -2.44 -16.64 -9.30
CA ASP A 24 -3.13 -17.38 -10.36
C ASP A 24 -3.25 -18.88 -10.08
N GLN A 25 -2.40 -19.41 -9.20
CA GLN A 25 -2.37 -20.81 -8.85
C GLN A 25 -3.60 -21.19 -8.00
N GLN A 26 -4.22 -22.32 -8.33
CA GLN A 26 -5.21 -22.94 -7.46
C GLN A 26 -4.52 -23.56 -6.24
N LEU A 27 -4.93 -23.13 -5.05
CA LEU A 27 -4.36 -23.52 -3.77
C LEU A 27 -5.40 -24.28 -2.95
N ARG A 28 -4.99 -25.38 -2.31
CA ARG A 28 -5.81 -26.11 -1.34
C ARG A 28 -5.27 -25.89 0.07
N VAL A 29 -6.11 -25.35 0.96
CA VAL A 29 -5.83 -25.26 2.38
C VAL A 29 -6.61 -26.34 3.12
N GLU A 30 -5.91 -27.09 3.98
CA GLU A 30 -6.49 -28.11 4.85
C GLU A 30 -6.19 -27.78 6.32
N VAL A 31 -7.23 -27.83 7.14
CA VAL A 31 -7.16 -27.67 8.59
C VAL A 31 -7.54 -29.00 9.24
N ARG A 32 -6.72 -29.42 10.21
CA ARG A 32 -6.88 -30.67 10.96
C ARG A 32 -6.54 -30.42 12.42
N SER A 33 -7.33 -31.02 13.30
CA SER A 33 -7.08 -31.01 14.75
C SER A 33 -6.07 -32.08 15.14
N TYR A 34 -5.30 -31.82 16.19
CA TYR A 34 -4.41 -32.80 16.81
C TYR A 34 -4.81 -32.94 18.27
N TRP A 35 -4.79 -34.17 18.78
CA TRP A 35 -5.05 -34.49 20.18
C TRP A 35 -3.81 -34.19 21.04
N ASP A 36 -3.97 -34.17 22.37
CA ASP A 36 -2.89 -33.89 23.32
C ASP A 36 -1.73 -34.90 23.23
N ASP A 37 -2.00 -36.11 22.74
CA ASP A 37 -0.99 -37.15 22.48
C ASP A 37 -0.23 -36.97 21.15
N GLY A 38 -0.52 -35.89 20.41
CA GLY A 38 0.09 -35.57 19.12
C GLY A 38 -0.50 -36.35 17.93
N THR A 39 -1.50 -37.21 18.14
CA THR A 39 -2.19 -37.91 17.05
C THR A 39 -3.17 -36.97 16.35
N ALA A 40 -3.33 -37.15 15.04
CA ALA A 40 -4.22 -36.31 14.25
C ALA A 40 -5.66 -36.81 14.30
N ALA A 41 -6.64 -35.92 14.40
CA ALA A 41 -8.04 -36.27 14.25
C ALA A 41 -8.29 -36.86 12.84
N PRO A 42 -9.21 -37.84 12.70
CA PRO A 42 -9.51 -38.45 11.40
C PRO A 42 -10.10 -37.43 10.42
N ASP A 43 -10.92 -36.52 10.94
CA ASP A 43 -11.59 -35.49 10.16
C ASP A 43 -10.69 -34.29 9.85
N SER A 44 -10.95 -33.66 8.72
CA SER A 44 -10.32 -32.41 8.31
C SER A 44 -11.31 -31.55 7.54
N ALA A 45 -11.11 -30.24 7.60
CA ALA A 45 -11.81 -29.30 6.72
C ALA A 45 -10.84 -28.81 5.65
N SER A 46 -11.29 -28.71 4.40
CA SER A 46 -10.47 -28.16 3.33
C SER A 46 -11.27 -27.27 2.40
N THR A 47 -10.60 -26.27 1.83
CA THR A 47 -11.15 -25.41 0.78
C THR A 47 -10.09 -25.17 -0.29
N THR A 48 -10.55 -24.80 -1.48
CA THR A 48 -9.70 -24.47 -2.62
C THR A 48 -10.02 -23.05 -3.09
N PHE A 49 -8.99 -22.27 -3.40
CA PHE A 49 -9.14 -20.89 -3.89
C PHE A 49 -8.00 -20.52 -4.84
N ARG A 50 -8.20 -19.48 -5.65
CA ARG A 50 -7.12 -18.70 -6.24
C ARG A 50 -7.09 -17.35 -5.52
N LEU A 51 -5.91 -16.78 -5.28
CA LEU A 51 -5.83 -15.48 -4.60
C LEU A 51 -6.55 -14.41 -5.41
N LEU A 52 -6.42 -14.45 -6.74
CA LEU A 52 -7.11 -13.54 -7.65
C LEU A 52 -8.63 -13.52 -7.47
N ASP A 53 -9.25 -14.64 -7.10
CA ASP A 53 -10.71 -14.72 -6.90
C ASP A 53 -11.15 -14.07 -5.58
N LEU A 54 -10.21 -13.85 -4.66
CA LEU A 54 -10.46 -13.27 -3.34
C LEU A 54 -10.09 -11.77 -3.26
N LEU A 55 -9.35 -11.25 -4.25
CA LEU A 55 -8.97 -9.84 -4.29
C LEU A 55 -10.13 -8.97 -4.78
N PRO A 56 -10.38 -7.82 -4.14
CA PRO A 56 -11.35 -6.85 -4.65
C PRO A 56 -10.88 -6.24 -5.98
N ASP A 57 -11.81 -5.62 -6.72
CA ASP A 57 -11.49 -4.90 -7.96
C ASP A 57 -10.64 -3.65 -7.72
N GLU A 58 -10.81 -3.04 -6.56
CA GLU A 58 -10.07 -1.87 -6.10
C GLU A 58 -9.55 -2.13 -4.67
N LEU A 59 -8.34 -1.66 -4.40
CA LEU A 59 -7.73 -1.76 -3.07
C LEU A 59 -7.03 -0.45 -2.71
N SER A 60 -7.30 0.06 -1.52
CA SER A 60 -6.60 1.24 -1.00
C SER A 60 -5.17 0.88 -0.59
N LEU A 61 -4.20 1.73 -0.95
CA LEU A 61 -2.83 1.56 -0.50
C LEU A 61 -2.66 1.79 1.00
N SER A 62 -3.58 2.53 1.63
CA SER A 62 -3.62 2.67 3.09
C SER A 62 -4.03 1.39 3.82
N GLU A 63 -4.52 0.37 3.12
CA GLU A 63 -4.88 -0.94 3.68
C GLU A 63 -3.81 -2.00 3.41
N LEU A 64 -2.85 -1.67 2.54
CA LEU A 64 -1.71 -2.51 2.24
C LEU A 64 -0.56 -2.23 3.21
N GLU A 65 0.22 -3.28 3.48
CA GLU A 65 1.49 -3.14 4.16
C GLU A 65 2.58 -2.90 3.11
N PRO A 66 3.26 -1.73 3.12
CA PRO A 66 4.36 -1.49 2.20
C PRO A 66 5.55 -2.40 2.56
N VAL A 67 6.36 -2.73 1.55
CA VAL A 67 7.64 -3.43 1.78
C VAL A 67 8.73 -2.48 2.25
N GLU A 68 8.56 -1.18 1.99
CA GLU A 68 9.42 -0.09 2.44
C GLU A 68 8.58 1.18 2.61
N ALA A 69 8.81 1.92 3.69
CA ALA A 69 8.18 3.21 3.94
C ALA A 69 9.15 4.10 4.71
N THR A 70 9.64 5.15 4.04
CA THR A 70 10.57 6.14 4.59
C THR A 70 10.01 7.54 4.42
N ALA A 71 10.37 8.45 5.33
CA ALA A 71 10.04 9.86 5.28
C ALA A 71 11.24 10.65 5.81
N GLY A 72 11.48 11.83 5.25
CA GLY A 72 12.60 12.69 5.66
C GLY A 72 12.46 13.17 7.10
N TRP A 73 11.21 13.31 7.56
CA TRP A 73 10.87 13.57 8.95
C TRP A 73 9.76 12.62 9.41
N GLY A 74 9.87 12.12 10.65
CA GLY A 74 8.80 11.32 11.27
C GLY A 74 8.61 9.95 10.61
N VAL A 75 7.36 9.59 10.36
CA VAL A 75 6.98 8.30 9.77
C VAL A 75 5.84 8.49 8.78
N VAL A 76 5.78 7.63 7.76
CA VAL A 76 4.62 7.53 6.88
C VAL A 76 3.40 7.10 7.70
N ARG A 77 2.29 7.83 7.57
CA ARG A 77 1.04 7.54 8.28
C ARG A 77 -0.05 7.10 7.33
N ARG A 78 -0.90 6.18 7.80
CA ARG A 78 -2.08 5.69 7.08
C ARG A 78 -3.31 6.47 7.52
N ASN A 79 -4.07 7.00 6.55
CA ASN A 79 -5.30 7.76 6.74
C ASN A 79 -5.14 9.00 7.65
N ARG A 80 -3.93 9.55 7.70
CA ARG A 80 -3.54 10.72 8.49
C ARG A 80 -2.40 11.44 7.77
N SER A 81 -2.34 12.76 7.93
CA SER A 81 -1.24 13.62 7.47
C SER A 81 0.07 13.26 8.20
N SER A 82 1.18 13.91 7.85
CA SER A 82 2.50 13.66 8.46
C SER A 82 2.50 13.88 9.98
N ASP A 83 1.87 14.96 10.45
CA ASP A 83 1.77 15.27 11.89
C ASP A 83 0.68 14.46 12.62
N GLY A 84 -0.07 13.63 11.90
CA GLY A 84 -1.12 12.77 12.45
C GLY A 84 -2.50 13.43 12.49
N GLY A 85 -2.66 14.57 11.84
CA GLY A 85 -3.92 15.22 11.56
C GLY A 85 -4.73 14.53 10.44
N PRO A 86 -5.87 15.12 10.03
CA PRO A 86 -6.62 14.66 8.85
C PRO A 86 -5.83 14.96 7.57
N LEU A 87 -5.91 14.07 6.57
CA LEU A 87 -5.41 14.33 5.22
C LEU A 87 -6.22 15.48 4.60
N GLN A 88 -5.57 16.59 4.25
CA GLN A 88 -6.27 17.77 3.73
C GLN A 88 -5.40 18.54 2.74
N ILE A 89 -5.92 18.76 1.52
CA ILE A 89 -5.21 19.49 0.46
C ILE A 89 -6.10 20.62 -0.06
N SER A 90 -5.64 21.87 0.06
CA SER A 90 -6.33 23.08 -0.42
C SER A 90 -7.79 23.15 0.06
N GLY A 91 -8.00 22.92 1.36
CA GLY A 91 -9.31 22.93 2.01
C GLY A 91 -10.13 21.64 1.83
N LYS A 92 -9.70 20.70 0.99
CA LYS A 92 -10.42 19.46 0.72
C LYS A 92 -9.91 18.33 1.61
N ARG A 93 -10.80 17.75 2.42
CA ARG A 93 -10.51 16.61 3.30
C ARG A 93 -10.65 15.28 2.58
N PHE A 94 -9.79 14.33 2.95
CA PHE A 94 -9.79 12.97 2.45
C PHE A 94 -9.84 11.97 3.60
N ALA A 95 -10.58 10.87 3.40
CA ALA A 95 -10.77 9.86 4.45
C ALA A 95 -9.66 8.80 4.42
N HIS A 96 -9.14 8.53 3.21
CA HIS A 96 -8.15 7.49 2.97
C HIS A 96 -6.92 8.06 2.28
N GLY A 97 -5.75 7.45 2.56
CA GLY A 97 -4.50 7.83 1.92
C GLY A 97 -3.27 7.60 2.79
N LEU A 98 -2.16 8.16 2.35
CA LEU A 98 -0.87 8.10 3.03
C LEU A 98 -0.32 9.52 3.19
N GLY A 99 -0.07 9.94 4.42
CA GLY A 99 0.62 11.19 4.74
C GLY A 99 2.10 10.92 4.99
N THR A 100 2.97 11.78 4.47
CA THR A 100 4.43 11.63 4.55
C THR A 100 5.13 12.98 4.55
N HIS A 101 6.45 12.98 4.63
CA HIS A 101 7.29 14.16 4.57
C HIS A 101 8.47 13.94 3.62
N ALA A 102 8.75 14.89 2.73
CA ALA A 102 9.86 14.76 1.77
C ALA A 102 11.23 14.74 2.48
N GLU A 103 12.28 14.12 1.92
CA GLU A 103 12.17 13.14 0.83
C GLU A 103 11.58 11.83 1.36
N SER A 104 10.69 11.20 0.59
CA SER A 104 10.00 9.98 1.03
C SER A 104 9.95 8.91 -0.04
N ASP A 105 9.95 7.65 0.39
CA ASP A 105 9.76 6.49 -0.46
C ASP A 105 8.81 5.48 0.19
N ILE A 106 7.74 5.15 -0.54
CA ILE A 106 6.76 4.13 -0.13
C ILE A 106 6.67 3.10 -1.24
N VAL A 107 7.08 1.87 -0.95
CA VAL A 107 7.16 0.78 -1.95
C VAL A 107 6.17 -0.32 -1.61
N PHE A 108 5.37 -0.72 -2.60
CA PHE A 108 4.43 -1.85 -2.53
C PHE A 108 4.84 -2.94 -3.50
N ASP A 109 4.81 -4.21 -3.05
CA ASP A 109 4.88 -5.38 -3.93
C ASP A 109 3.46 -5.76 -4.37
N LEU A 110 3.12 -5.38 -5.60
CA LEU A 110 1.83 -5.59 -6.24
C LEU A 110 1.75 -6.92 -7.00
N GLY A 111 2.88 -7.62 -7.18
CA GLY A 111 2.93 -8.91 -7.85
C GLY A 111 2.47 -8.93 -9.31
N GLY A 112 2.30 -7.77 -9.97
CA GLY A 112 1.78 -7.67 -11.35
C GLY A 112 0.27 -7.87 -11.47
N LEU A 113 -0.48 -7.76 -10.37
CA LEU A 113 -1.90 -8.12 -10.31
C LEU A 113 -2.86 -6.99 -10.66
N PHE A 114 -2.36 -5.76 -10.70
CA PHE A 114 -3.14 -4.55 -10.92
C PHE A 114 -2.76 -3.90 -12.25
N LYS A 115 -3.69 -3.13 -12.82
CA LYS A 115 -3.54 -2.43 -14.10
C LYS A 115 -3.53 -0.92 -13.95
N GLU A 116 -4.12 -0.35 -12.91
CA GLU A 116 -4.17 1.10 -12.71
C GLU A 116 -3.78 1.46 -11.28
N PHE A 117 -2.93 2.49 -11.13
CA PHE A 117 -2.75 3.23 -9.89
C PHE A 117 -3.40 4.60 -10.04
N SER A 118 -4.11 5.05 -9.01
CA SER A 118 -4.64 6.41 -8.96
C SER A 118 -4.58 7.00 -7.55
N ALA A 119 -4.43 8.32 -7.46
CA ALA A 119 -4.43 9.08 -6.22
C ALA A 119 -4.76 10.57 -6.50
N VAL A 120 -4.96 11.31 -5.43
CA VAL A 120 -4.97 12.78 -5.39
C VAL A 120 -3.78 13.21 -4.56
N VAL A 121 -2.92 14.09 -5.08
CA VAL A 121 -1.68 14.49 -4.41
C VAL A 121 -1.60 15.99 -4.20
N GLY A 122 -0.90 16.39 -3.14
CA GLY A 122 -0.63 17.79 -2.82
C GLY A 122 0.06 17.94 -1.47
N VAL A 123 0.49 19.16 -1.20
CA VAL A 123 1.01 19.55 0.13
C VAL A 123 -0.17 19.62 1.09
N ASP A 124 -0.01 19.06 2.30
CA ASP A 124 -1.05 19.06 3.32
C ASP A 124 -1.26 20.48 3.88
N ASP A 125 -2.51 20.82 4.19
CA ASP A 125 -2.92 22.13 4.73
C ASP A 125 -2.31 22.43 6.10
N GLU A 126 -1.83 21.43 6.86
CA GLU A 126 -1.17 21.61 8.16
C GLU A 126 0.14 22.42 8.07
N THR A 127 0.64 22.63 6.86
CA THR A 127 1.82 23.46 6.57
C THR A 127 1.53 24.96 6.52
N ASP A 128 0.27 25.38 6.67
CA ASP A 128 -0.18 26.78 6.55
C ASP A 128 0.28 27.47 5.24
N GLY A 129 0.37 26.69 4.16
CA GLY A 129 0.81 27.16 2.84
C GLY A 129 2.33 27.11 2.61
N GLY A 130 3.10 26.53 3.55
CA GLY A 130 4.51 26.21 3.39
C GLY A 130 4.77 24.98 2.50
N GLY A 131 6.04 24.70 2.25
CA GLY A 131 6.49 23.47 1.57
C GLY A 131 6.47 23.55 0.04
N SER A 132 7.37 22.79 -0.58
CA SER A 132 7.38 22.56 -2.02
C SER A 132 7.89 21.17 -2.36
N VAL A 133 7.06 20.39 -3.06
CA VAL A 133 7.32 18.97 -3.30
C VAL A 133 7.15 18.58 -4.76
N VAL A 134 7.75 17.46 -5.14
CA VAL A 134 7.49 16.78 -6.40
C VAL A 134 7.05 15.35 -6.10
N PHE A 135 5.82 15.02 -6.50
CA PHE A 135 5.31 13.66 -6.44
C PHE A 135 5.73 12.90 -7.70
N GLU A 136 6.18 11.67 -7.52
CA GLU A 136 6.57 10.79 -8.61
C GLU A 136 6.09 9.37 -8.37
N VAL A 137 5.67 8.72 -9.45
CA VAL A 137 5.26 7.31 -9.44
C VAL A 137 6.23 6.50 -10.27
N TYR A 138 6.75 5.43 -9.70
CA TYR A 138 7.67 4.51 -10.36
C TYR A 138 7.09 3.10 -10.38
N GLY A 139 7.18 2.43 -11.54
CA GLY A 139 6.89 1.01 -11.70
C GLY A 139 8.17 0.27 -12.04
N ASP A 140 8.56 -0.69 -11.20
CA ASP A 140 9.78 -1.51 -11.39
C ASP A 140 11.04 -0.66 -11.67
N GLY A 141 11.15 0.49 -10.99
CA GLY A 141 12.27 1.43 -11.12
C GLY A 141 12.17 2.43 -12.27
N LYS A 142 11.18 2.29 -13.17
CA LYS A 142 10.92 3.27 -14.24
C LYS A 142 9.92 4.32 -13.77
N ARG A 143 10.25 5.61 -13.93
CA ARG A 143 9.29 6.69 -13.68
C ARG A 143 8.13 6.63 -14.68
N LEU A 144 6.91 6.53 -14.16
CA LEU A 144 5.66 6.48 -14.93
C LEU A 144 4.99 7.85 -14.96
N TRP A 145 5.15 8.64 -13.91
CA TRP A 145 4.50 9.95 -13.78
C TRP A 145 5.27 10.87 -12.81
N SER A 146 5.09 12.19 -13.00
CA SER A 146 5.53 13.23 -12.08
C SER A 146 4.52 14.37 -12.05
N SER A 147 4.31 14.98 -10.88
CA SER A 147 3.43 16.15 -10.73
C SER A 147 4.02 17.45 -11.29
N GLY A 148 5.35 17.50 -11.47
CA GLY A 148 6.10 18.75 -11.39
C GLY A 148 6.10 19.30 -9.95
N VAL A 149 6.59 20.52 -9.76
CA VAL A 149 6.58 21.17 -8.43
C VAL A 149 5.15 21.53 -8.05
N LEU A 150 4.74 21.15 -6.84
CA LEU A 150 3.54 21.61 -6.15
C LEU A 150 3.95 22.32 -4.86
N LYS A 151 3.24 23.39 -4.52
CA LYS A 151 3.50 24.19 -3.31
C LYS A 151 2.32 24.14 -2.35
N GLY A 152 2.55 24.53 -1.10
CA GLY A 152 1.47 24.78 -0.14
C GLY A 152 0.38 25.69 -0.71
N GLY A 153 -0.87 25.26 -0.57
CA GLY A 153 -2.05 25.96 -1.08
C GLY A 153 -2.40 25.73 -2.56
N ASP A 154 -1.53 25.08 -3.35
CA ASP A 154 -1.88 24.69 -4.72
C ASP A 154 -3.09 23.73 -4.72
N PRO A 155 -3.95 23.77 -5.76
CA PRO A 155 -5.06 22.84 -5.86
C PRO A 155 -4.55 21.39 -5.98
N PRO A 156 -5.30 20.41 -5.43
CA PRO A 156 -4.93 19.00 -5.51
C PRO A 156 -4.73 18.53 -6.95
N ARG A 157 -3.70 17.73 -7.18
CA ARG A 157 -3.38 17.14 -8.50
C ARG A 157 -3.83 15.69 -8.54
N GLU A 158 -4.62 15.32 -9.54
CA GLU A 158 -4.95 13.91 -9.77
C GLU A 158 -3.82 13.18 -10.52
N VAL A 159 -3.56 11.94 -10.12
CA VAL A 159 -2.70 11.00 -10.84
C VAL A 159 -3.49 9.74 -11.18
N ARG A 160 -3.31 9.29 -12.42
CA ARG A 160 -3.82 8.01 -12.92
C ARG A 160 -2.82 7.45 -13.92
N VAL A 161 -2.29 6.27 -13.64
CA VAL A 161 -1.23 5.66 -14.44
C VAL A 161 -1.49 4.18 -14.67
N ASP A 162 -1.16 3.71 -15.87
CA ASP A 162 -1.13 2.29 -16.19
C ASP A 162 0.06 1.62 -15.47
N ILE A 163 -0.25 0.59 -14.68
CA ILE A 163 0.70 -0.25 -13.95
C ILE A 163 0.58 -1.72 -14.35
N SER A 164 0.01 -1.99 -15.53
CA SER A 164 -0.12 -3.36 -16.04
C SER A 164 1.22 -4.10 -16.05
N GLY A 165 1.27 -5.20 -15.31
CA GLY A 165 2.48 -6.03 -15.17
C GLY A 165 3.53 -5.49 -14.19
N VAL A 166 3.31 -4.29 -13.60
CA VAL A 166 4.22 -3.73 -12.59
C VAL A 166 4.21 -4.58 -11.33
N ARG A 167 5.40 -5.02 -10.91
CA ARG A 167 5.53 -5.83 -9.69
C ARG A 167 5.78 -4.96 -8.47
N LYS A 168 6.62 -3.94 -8.58
CA LYS A 168 6.90 -2.99 -7.50
C LYS A 168 6.43 -1.60 -7.89
N LEU A 169 5.48 -1.06 -7.13
CA LEU A 169 5.06 0.33 -7.21
C LEU A 169 5.81 1.13 -6.14
N ARG A 170 6.53 2.18 -6.54
CA ARG A 170 7.17 3.13 -5.61
C ARG A 170 6.51 4.50 -5.77
N LEU A 171 6.00 5.01 -4.66
CA LEU A 171 5.51 6.38 -4.51
C LEU A 171 6.64 7.19 -3.88
N HIS A 172 7.10 8.21 -4.59
CA HIS A 172 8.21 9.04 -4.14
C HIS A 172 7.76 10.50 -4.02
N VAL A 173 8.22 11.17 -2.97
CA VAL A 173 8.07 12.62 -2.80
C VAL A 173 9.47 13.20 -2.67
N GLY A 174 9.85 14.04 -3.64
CA GLY A 174 11.09 14.81 -3.63
C GLY A 174 10.87 16.23 -3.11
N ASN A 175 11.95 16.89 -2.72
CA ASN A 175 11.98 18.22 -2.09
C ASN A 175 11.96 19.41 -3.07
N ALA A 176 11.48 19.20 -4.30
CA ALA A 176 11.44 20.19 -5.38
C ALA A 176 12.76 20.95 -5.70
N GLY A 177 13.90 20.50 -5.20
CA GLY A 177 15.20 21.14 -5.41
C GLY A 177 15.56 22.25 -4.41
N ASP A 178 14.85 22.38 -3.29
CA ASP A 178 15.23 23.27 -2.17
C ASP A 178 15.58 22.50 -0.89
N ASN A 179 14.89 22.74 0.23
CA ASN A 179 15.11 22.01 1.50
C ASN A 179 13.87 21.14 1.79
N ILE A 180 13.74 20.55 2.97
CA ILE A 180 12.55 19.74 3.29
C ILE A 180 11.58 20.46 4.23
N ASP A 181 11.80 21.74 4.51
CA ASP A 181 11.01 22.46 5.51
C ASP A 181 9.55 22.54 5.05
N TYR A 182 8.63 22.07 5.89
CA TYR A 182 7.19 22.04 5.63
C TYR A 182 6.76 21.16 4.45
N ASP A 183 7.60 20.23 3.98
CA ASP A 183 7.27 19.33 2.87
C ASP A 183 6.35 18.16 3.29
N HIS A 184 5.25 18.49 3.96
CA HIS A 184 4.24 17.52 4.38
C HIS A 184 3.35 17.22 3.17
N ALA A 185 3.34 15.97 2.75
CA ALA A 185 2.82 15.55 1.46
C ALA A 185 1.82 14.43 1.61
N ASP A 186 0.70 14.55 0.90
CA ASP A 186 -0.39 13.60 0.94
C ASP A 186 -0.54 12.85 -0.38
N TRP A 187 -0.60 11.51 -0.29
CA TRP A 187 -1.16 10.64 -1.32
C TRP A 187 -2.59 10.27 -0.92
N ALA A 188 -3.52 11.19 -1.12
CA ALA A 188 -4.94 11.02 -0.79
C ALA A 188 -5.67 10.08 -1.77
N GLU A 189 -6.59 9.28 -1.24
CA GLU A 189 -7.39 8.29 -1.99
C GLU A 189 -6.54 7.37 -2.89
N ALA A 190 -5.30 7.11 -2.46
CA ALA A 190 -4.32 6.31 -3.20
C ALA A 190 -4.75 4.85 -3.25
N ARG A 191 -4.95 4.33 -4.45
CA ARG A 191 -5.53 3.01 -4.68
C ARG A 191 -5.08 2.37 -5.99
N VAL A 192 -5.21 1.05 -6.04
CA VAL A 192 -4.89 0.24 -7.23
C VAL A 192 -6.13 -0.53 -7.71
N ARG A 193 -6.22 -0.75 -9.02
CA ARG A 193 -7.34 -1.45 -9.67
C ARG A 193 -6.86 -2.52 -10.63
N ARG A 194 -7.66 -3.58 -10.82
CA ARG A 194 -7.37 -4.71 -11.72
C ARG A 194 -7.78 -4.49 -13.17
#